data_AF-A0A9D5Z4H9-F1
#
_entry.id   AF-A0A9D5Z4H9-F1
#
_cell.length_a   1.000
_cell.length_b   1.000
_cell.length_c   1.000
_cell.angle_alpha   90.00
_cell.angle_beta   90.00
_cell.angle_gamma   90.00
#
_symmetry.space_group_name_H-M   'P 1'
#
loop_
_entity.id
_entity.type
_entity.pdbx_description
1 polymer ?
#
loop_
_entity_poly.entity_id
_entity_poly.type
_entity_poly.pdbx_seq_one_letter_code
_entity_poly.pdbx_strand_id
1 'polypeptide(L)'
;MITSNPEEYLNQLVAENALEEIKLGLDRVADVWHKLNLNSRPFIYIVGGTNGKGTCCALLERGLRCQGLSTGLICSPHLLSFNERVCINGEAASDEEWIVALNFIKAIKGATPLTYFEYCTLVAFVIFAKHEVDVWILEVGLGGRLDAVNIIDADCALLTSIGLDHTEILGDTREKIAYEKIAIARPDKYLVVGETQLPQNFSQLAKDVGANTLLINRDFGLKNGTITDKSLNIEGDTFYAHKPTGTDRYINLSDYEQPMLTSNLATAWQALNVYESPNKFADDATTDLISMTWQEFTLAGRWQKLAIGKNKCLIMDSGHNPAAAEVLARMLEQEITSGKGSIASSKKVTAIFSMLSNKDWLGFMQPLLPFVDVWHIFPLETTKGLGLEEMRQ
;
A
#
# COMPACT_ATOMS: atom_id res chain seq x y z
N MET A 1 0.65 -26.00 26.07
CA MET A 1 0.30 -25.04 25.00
C MET A 1 0.60 -23.67 25.54
N ILE A 2 1.75 -23.10 25.17
CA ILE A 2 1.98 -21.66 25.38
C ILE A 2 1.26 -21.02 24.19
N THR A 3 0.10 -20.41 24.43
CA THR A 3 -0.55 -19.51 23.47
C THR A 3 0.29 -18.23 23.44
N SER A 4 1.41 -18.29 22.73
CA SER A 4 2.33 -17.15 22.58
C SER A 4 1.75 -16.19 21.56
N ASN A 5 1.69 -14.89 21.89
CA ASN A 5 1.41 -13.83 20.92
C ASN A 5 2.31 -14.02 19.67
N PRO A 6 1.77 -14.03 18.44
CA PRO A 6 2.56 -14.28 17.24
C PRO A 6 3.71 -13.30 17.02
N GLU A 7 3.53 -12.02 17.36
CA GLU A 7 4.55 -11.00 17.21
C GLU A 7 5.70 -11.21 18.19
N GLU A 8 5.37 -11.50 19.46
CA GLU A 8 6.39 -11.83 20.46
C GLU A 8 7.19 -13.06 20.04
N TYR A 9 6.51 -14.09 19.52
CA TYR A 9 7.18 -15.30 19.05
C TYR A 9 8.09 -15.01 17.84
N LEU A 10 7.61 -14.24 16.88
CA LEU A 10 8.44 -13.79 15.75
C LEU A 10 9.68 -13.03 16.22
N ASN A 11 9.51 -12.08 17.15
CA ASN A 11 10.63 -11.30 17.71
C ASN A 11 11.67 -12.20 18.39
N GLN A 12 11.24 -13.26 19.08
CA GLN A 12 12.16 -14.25 19.64
C GLN A 12 12.95 -14.98 18.55
N LEU A 13 12.30 -15.44 17.48
CA LEU A 13 12.97 -16.11 16.36
C LEU A 13 13.97 -15.20 15.63
N VAL A 14 13.66 -13.90 15.52
CA VAL A 14 14.57 -12.93 14.90
C VAL A 14 15.76 -12.65 15.83
N ALA A 15 15.54 -12.52 17.14
CA ALA A 15 16.61 -12.30 18.13
C ALA A 15 17.63 -13.46 18.17
N GLU A 16 17.18 -14.69 17.90
CA GLU A 16 18.07 -15.87 17.78
C GLU A 16 19.05 -15.77 16.59
N ASN A 17 18.74 -14.97 15.55
CA ASN A 17 19.52 -14.93 14.30
C ASN A 17 20.72 -13.96 14.33
N ALA A 18 20.90 -13.15 15.39
CA ALA A 18 21.95 -12.12 15.52
C ALA A 18 22.10 -11.19 14.30
N LEU A 19 21.02 -10.98 13.54
CA LEU A 19 20.96 -10.09 12.38
C LEU A 19 20.52 -8.69 12.81
N GLU A 20 20.98 -7.66 12.10
CA GLU A 20 20.40 -6.32 12.17
C GLU A 20 18.92 -6.34 11.73
N GLU A 21 18.13 -5.39 12.25
CA GLU A 21 16.68 -5.28 12.03
C GLU A 21 16.33 -5.13 10.54
N ILE A 22 17.21 -4.48 9.75
CA ILE A 22 17.10 -4.34 8.30
C ILE A 22 18.40 -4.80 7.66
N LYS A 23 18.35 -5.90 6.90
CA LYS A 23 19.45 -6.34 6.04
C LYS A 23 18.91 -6.74 4.69
N LEU A 24 19.12 -5.89 3.69
CA LEU A 24 18.64 -6.11 2.32
C LEU A 24 19.39 -7.25 1.63
N GLY A 25 18.67 -7.98 0.78
CA GLY A 25 19.19 -9.10 0.00
C GLY A 25 18.15 -10.21 -0.11
N LEU A 26 18.08 -10.88 -1.27
CA LEU A 26 17.07 -11.91 -1.53
C LEU A 26 17.58 -13.33 -1.29
N ASP A 27 18.89 -13.57 -1.27
CA ASP A 27 19.47 -14.92 -1.28
C ASP A 27 18.98 -15.80 -0.12
N ARG A 28 18.89 -15.24 1.09
CA ARG A 28 18.49 -16.00 2.29
C ARG A 28 17.02 -16.39 2.25
N VAL A 29 16.15 -15.44 1.95
CA VAL A 29 14.71 -15.67 1.89
C VAL A 29 14.35 -16.53 0.68
N ALA A 30 15.06 -16.39 -0.44
CA ALA A 30 14.93 -17.26 -1.61
C ALA A 30 15.34 -18.71 -1.29
N ASP A 31 16.44 -18.94 -0.57
CA ASP A 31 16.84 -20.29 -0.12
C ASP A 31 15.75 -20.97 0.70
N VAL A 32 15.15 -20.26 1.66
CA VAL A 32 14.05 -20.81 2.47
C VAL A 32 12.79 -20.99 1.63
N TRP A 33 12.45 -20.05 0.75
CA TRP A 33 11.33 -20.15 -0.18
C TRP A 33 11.42 -21.41 -1.05
N HIS A 34 12.58 -21.70 -1.64
CA HIS A 34 12.79 -22.90 -2.44
C HIS A 34 12.63 -24.18 -1.60
N LYS A 35 13.06 -24.18 -0.34
CA LYS A 35 12.89 -25.32 0.57
C LYS A 35 11.44 -25.55 1.00
N LEU A 36 10.62 -24.49 1.07
CA LEU A 36 9.18 -24.62 1.37
C LEU A 36 8.46 -25.42 0.28
N ASN A 37 8.90 -25.31 -0.98
CA ASN A 37 8.42 -26.09 -2.12
C ASN A 37 6.87 -26.14 -2.20
N LEU A 38 6.24 -24.96 -2.07
CA LEU A 38 4.78 -24.86 -2.11
C LEU A 38 4.28 -25.03 -3.54
N ASN A 39 3.35 -25.96 -3.75
CA ASN A 39 2.69 -26.15 -5.03
C ASN A 39 1.44 -25.26 -5.11
N SER A 40 1.64 -23.97 -5.37
CA SER A 40 0.55 -23.01 -5.64
C SER A 40 0.84 -22.22 -6.91
N ARG A 41 -0.20 -21.86 -7.66
CA ARG A 41 -0.09 -21.06 -8.91
C ARG A 41 -1.16 -19.96 -8.94
N PRO A 42 -1.15 -19.04 -7.96
CA PRO A 42 -2.07 -17.91 -7.95
C PRO A 42 -1.67 -16.91 -9.03
N PHE A 43 -2.56 -15.95 -9.32
CA PHE A 43 -2.14 -14.73 -9.98
C PHE A 43 -1.46 -13.80 -8.97
N ILE A 44 -0.31 -13.23 -9.31
CA ILE A 44 0.49 -12.45 -8.35
C ILE A 44 0.54 -10.98 -8.72
N TYR A 45 0.06 -10.15 -7.79
CA TYR A 45 0.29 -8.71 -7.77
C TYR A 45 1.41 -8.36 -6.79
N ILE A 46 2.40 -7.58 -7.24
CA ILE A 46 3.34 -6.91 -6.33
C ILE A 46 3.11 -5.40 -6.41
N VAL A 47 2.84 -4.76 -5.27
CA VAL A 47 2.47 -3.35 -5.19
C VAL A 47 3.57 -2.56 -4.49
N GLY A 48 4.33 -1.81 -5.29
CA GLY A 48 5.37 -0.90 -4.86
C GLY A 48 4.99 0.56 -5.00
N GLY A 49 5.78 1.42 -4.37
CA GLY A 49 5.55 2.87 -4.38
C GLY A 49 6.03 3.55 -3.11
N THR A 50 5.98 4.87 -3.11
CA THR A 50 6.34 5.69 -1.95
C THR A 50 5.11 5.79 -1.05
N ASN A 51 4.04 6.39 -1.57
CA ASN A 51 2.73 6.50 -0.95
C ASN A 51 1.66 5.78 -1.78
N GLY A 52 0.52 5.44 -1.16
CA GLY A 52 -0.65 4.86 -1.85
C GLY A 52 -0.64 3.34 -2.02
N LYS A 53 0.43 2.63 -1.62
CA LYS A 53 0.55 1.16 -1.71
C LYS A 53 -0.62 0.44 -1.03
N GLY A 54 -0.74 0.53 0.31
CA GLY A 54 -1.83 -0.10 1.06
C GLY A 54 -3.23 0.29 0.57
N THR A 55 -3.45 1.53 0.14
CA THR A 55 -4.72 1.96 -0.46
C THR A 55 -5.01 1.22 -1.77
N CYS A 56 -4.05 1.16 -2.70
CA CYS A 56 -4.21 0.41 -3.95
C CYS A 56 -4.38 -1.09 -3.67
N CYS A 57 -3.63 -1.67 -2.74
CA CYS A 57 -3.78 -3.06 -2.33
C CYS A 57 -5.20 -3.35 -1.84
N ALA A 58 -5.74 -2.52 -0.95
CA ALA A 58 -7.06 -2.73 -0.37
C ALA A 58 -8.20 -2.54 -1.39
N LEU A 59 -8.09 -1.56 -2.30
CA LEU A 59 -9.03 -1.38 -3.40
C LEU A 59 -9.01 -2.56 -4.38
N LEU A 60 -7.79 -3.00 -4.75
CA LEU A 60 -7.58 -4.16 -5.62
C LEU A 60 -8.14 -5.43 -5.00
N GLU A 61 -7.82 -5.72 -3.74
CA GLU A 61 -8.33 -6.86 -2.96
C GLU A 61 -9.86 -6.89 -2.97
N ARG A 62 -10.47 -5.76 -2.61
CA ARG A 62 -11.92 -5.65 -2.53
C ARG A 62 -12.58 -5.81 -3.88
N GLY A 63 -11.99 -5.23 -4.93
CA GLY A 63 -12.47 -5.38 -6.31
C GLY A 63 -12.32 -6.80 -6.87
N LEU A 64 -11.27 -7.53 -6.50
CA LEU A 64 -11.09 -8.95 -6.87
C LEU A 64 -12.09 -9.85 -6.13
N ARG A 65 -12.35 -9.61 -4.84
CA ARG A 65 -13.39 -10.34 -4.10
C ARG A 65 -14.80 -10.08 -4.62
N CYS A 66 -15.12 -8.85 -5.05
CA CYS A 66 -16.39 -8.57 -5.73
C CYS A 66 -16.58 -9.42 -6.99
N GLN A 67 -15.49 -9.83 -7.63
CA GLN A 67 -15.50 -10.74 -8.79
C GLN A 67 -15.57 -12.22 -8.38
N GLY A 68 -15.71 -12.53 -7.08
CA GLY A 68 -15.80 -13.88 -6.56
C GLY A 68 -14.46 -14.60 -6.40
N LEU A 69 -13.33 -13.89 -6.53
CA LEU A 69 -12.00 -14.48 -6.35
C LEU A 69 -11.63 -14.54 -4.87
N SER A 70 -10.96 -15.62 -4.49
CA SER A 70 -10.29 -15.71 -3.20
C SER A 70 -8.95 -14.98 -3.25
N THR A 71 -8.64 -14.22 -2.20
CA THR A 71 -7.49 -13.31 -2.17
C THR A 71 -6.67 -13.47 -0.90
N GLY A 72 -5.35 -13.40 -1.05
CA GLY A 72 -4.41 -13.22 0.04
C GLY A 72 -3.73 -11.86 -0.08
N LEU A 73 -3.70 -11.07 1.00
CA LEU A 73 -3.11 -9.74 1.03
C LEU A 73 -2.02 -9.66 2.10
N ILE A 74 -0.82 -9.22 1.70
CA ILE A 74 0.22 -8.74 2.62
C ILE A 74 0.13 -7.22 2.68
N CYS A 75 0.10 -6.67 3.90
CA CYS A 75 0.25 -5.24 4.12
C CYS A 75 1.29 -4.93 5.20
N SER A 76 1.89 -3.74 5.09
CA SER A 76 2.87 -3.29 6.07
C SER A 76 2.97 -1.75 6.16
N PRO A 77 3.22 -1.19 7.36
CA PRO A 77 3.15 -1.84 8.68
C PRO A 77 1.69 -2.18 9.08
N HIS A 78 1.46 -2.63 10.32
CA HIS A 78 0.13 -2.73 10.92
C HIS A 78 -0.18 -1.50 11.80
N LEU A 79 -1.46 -1.27 12.09
CA LEU A 79 -1.92 -0.14 12.91
C LEU A 79 -2.30 -0.54 14.33
N LEU A 80 -3.16 -1.55 14.52
CA LEU A 80 -3.68 -1.96 15.84
C LEU A 80 -3.21 -3.36 16.24
N SER A 81 -3.21 -4.30 15.30
CA SER A 81 -2.88 -5.70 15.53
C SER A 81 -1.86 -6.21 14.53
N PHE A 82 -0.87 -6.98 15.01
CA PHE A 82 0.15 -7.61 14.18
C PHE A 82 -0.43 -8.44 13.04
N ASN A 83 -1.56 -9.10 13.29
CA ASN A 83 -2.21 -10.01 12.34
C ASN A 83 -2.77 -9.27 11.11
N GLU A 84 -2.98 -7.96 11.18
CA GLU A 84 -3.38 -7.13 10.03
C GLU A 84 -2.44 -7.34 8.84
N ARG A 85 -1.16 -7.67 9.08
CA ARG A 85 -0.15 -7.86 8.03
C ARG A 85 -0.48 -8.96 7.03
N VAL A 86 -1.33 -9.93 7.38
CA VAL A 86 -1.72 -11.05 6.51
C VAL A 86 -3.23 -11.23 6.57
N CYS A 87 -3.90 -10.96 5.46
CA CYS A 87 -5.34 -11.11 5.34
C CYS A 87 -5.72 -12.16 4.29
N ILE A 88 -6.76 -12.94 4.59
CA ILE A 88 -7.40 -13.89 3.69
C ILE A 88 -8.84 -13.44 3.48
N ASN A 89 -9.20 -13.17 2.22
CA ASN A 89 -10.54 -12.73 1.84
C ASN A 89 -11.07 -11.51 2.64
N GLY A 90 -10.20 -10.57 2.98
CA GLY A 90 -10.52 -9.36 3.73
C GLY A 90 -10.43 -9.50 5.26
N GLU A 91 -10.16 -10.70 5.77
CA GLU A 91 -10.08 -10.98 7.21
C GLU A 91 -8.64 -11.29 7.63
N ALA A 92 -8.19 -10.74 8.77
CA ALA A 92 -6.84 -10.99 9.28
C ALA A 92 -6.66 -12.47 9.69
N ALA A 93 -5.50 -13.05 9.36
CA ALA A 93 -5.16 -14.42 9.75
C ALA A 93 -5.12 -14.59 11.27
N SER A 94 -5.53 -15.75 11.78
CA SER A 94 -5.59 -15.97 13.24
C SER A 94 -4.21 -16.17 13.86
N ASP A 95 -4.10 -15.98 15.18
CA ASP A 95 -2.86 -16.24 15.92
C ASP A 95 -2.37 -17.68 15.71
N GLU A 96 -3.30 -18.64 15.68
CA GLU A 96 -2.98 -20.04 15.42
C GLU A 96 -2.38 -20.25 14.03
N GLU A 97 -2.91 -19.57 13.00
CA GLU A 97 -2.36 -19.67 11.64
C GLU A 97 -0.95 -19.11 11.56
N TRP A 98 -0.71 -17.96 12.18
CA TRP A 98 0.63 -17.38 12.30
C TRP A 98 1.60 -18.31 13.02
N ILE A 99 1.22 -18.84 14.19
CA ILE A 99 2.09 -19.72 14.99
C ILE A 99 2.41 -21.00 14.22
N VAL A 100 1.43 -21.61 13.55
CA VAL A 100 1.63 -22.82 12.74
C VAL A 100 2.60 -22.53 11.60
N ALA A 101 2.42 -21.42 10.87
CA ALA A 101 3.31 -21.04 9.78
C ALA A 101 4.74 -20.71 10.26
N LEU A 102 4.89 -19.97 11.37
CA LEU A 102 6.18 -19.67 11.98
C LEU A 102 6.93 -20.95 12.37
N ASN A 103 6.25 -21.91 12.99
CA ASN A 103 6.84 -23.20 13.34
C ASN A 103 7.26 -24.00 12.10
N PHE A 104 6.45 -23.98 11.04
CA PHE A 104 6.78 -24.64 9.77
C PHE A 104 8.04 -24.03 9.14
N ILE A 105 8.14 -22.70 9.09
CA ILE A 105 9.33 -22.00 8.57
C ILE A 105 10.54 -22.27 9.46
N LYS A 106 10.40 -22.24 10.80
CA LYS A 106 11.47 -22.56 11.74
C LYS A 106 12.06 -23.95 11.48
N ALA A 107 11.22 -24.93 11.20
CA ALA A 107 11.66 -26.30 10.92
C ALA A 107 12.38 -26.41 9.56
N ILE A 108 11.97 -25.63 8.55
CA ILE A 108 12.48 -25.74 7.17
C ILE A 108 13.72 -24.87 6.92
N LYS A 109 13.82 -23.69 7.52
CA LYS A 109 14.91 -22.74 7.25
C LYS A 109 16.29 -23.28 7.63
N GLY A 110 16.35 -24.21 8.58
CA GLY A 110 17.59 -24.70 9.17
C GLY A 110 18.43 -23.56 9.78
N ALA A 111 19.70 -23.48 9.40
CA ALA A 111 20.63 -22.46 9.88
C ALA A 111 20.51 -21.11 9.15
N THR A 112 19.72 -21.02 8.07
CA THR A 112 19.56 -19.77 7.32
C THR A 112 18.90 -18.71 8.22
N PRO A 113 19.56 -17.57 8.47
CA PRO A 113 19.01 -16.53 9.32
C PRO A 113 18.05 -15.66 8.48
N LEU A 114 16.92 -15.27 9.08
CA LEU A 114 15.90 -14.44 8.45
C LEU A 114 15.65 -13.19 9.30
N THR A 115 15.41 -12.08 8.62
CA THR A 115 14.94 -10.81 9.20
C THR A 115 13.45 -10.89 9.53
N TYR A 116 12.95 -9.91 10.28
CA TYR A 116 11.53 -9.80 10.63
C TYR A 116 10.63 -9.80 9.37
N PHE A 117 10.97 -8.98 8.37
CA PHE A 117 10.16 -8.88 7.15
C PHE A 117 10.25 -10.14 6.28
N GLU A 118 11.42 -10.77 6.16
CA GLU A 118 11.55 -12.03 5.44
C GLU A 118 10.68 -13.14 6.08
N TYR A 119 10.59 -13.19 7.41
CA TYR A 119 9.66 -14.09 8.10
C TYR A 119 8.19 -13.77 7.80
N CYS A 120 7.77 -12.50 7.91
CA CYS A 120 6.39 -12.10 7.62
C CYS A 120 5.98 -12.49 6.19
N THR A 121 6.85 -12.26 5.21
CA THR A 121 6.60 -12.64 3.80
C THR A 121 6.42 -14.15 3.65
N LEU A 122 7.32 -14.96 4.22
CA LEU A 122 7.23 -16.41 4.11
C LEU A 122 6.00 -16.96 4.85
N VAL A 123 5.63 -16.40 6.00
CA VAL A 123 4.41 -16.79 6.73
C VAL A 123 3.19 -16.53 5.86
N ALA A 124 3.08 -15.34 5.27
CA ALA A 124 1.99 -15.02 4.37
C ALA A 124 1.88 -16.03 3.23
N PHE A 125 3.00 -16.37 2.57
CA PHE A 125 3.00 -17.32 1.47
C PHE A 125 2.56 -18.74 1.90
N VAL A 126 2.98 -19.19 3.09
CA VAL A 126 2.53 -20.47 3.66
C VAL A 126 1.02 -20.45 3.92
N ILE A 127 0.50 -19.37 4.50
CA ILE A 127 -0.93 -19.23 4.81
C ILE A 127 -1.73 -19.17 3.49
N PHE A 128 -1.31 -18.35 2.53
CA PHE A 128 -1.98 -18.22 1.23
C PHE A 128 -2.03 -19.54 0.47
N ALA A 129 -0.91 -20.27 0.42
CA ALA A 129 -0.86 -21.58 -0.22
C ALA A 129 -1.76 -22.60 0.48
N LYS A 130 -1.84 -22.58 1.82
CA LYS A 130 -2.72 -23.46 2.60
C LYS A 130 -4.20 -23.19 2.31
N HIS A 131 -4.58 -21.93 2.09
CA HIS A 131 -5.95 -21.55 1.74
C HIS A 131 -6.26 -21.68 0.23
N GLU A 132 -5.26 -22.05 -0.58
CA GLU A 132 -5.38 -22.20 -2.03
C GLU A 132 -6.01 -20.97 -2.72
N VAL A 133 -5.67 -19.76 -2.24
CA VAL A 133 -6.28 -18.52 -2.77
C VAL A 133 -5.91 -18.26 -4.23
N ASP A 134 -6.84 -17.70 -5.00
CA ASP A 134 -6.70 -17.46 -6.43
C ASP A 134 -5.68 -16.35 -6.75
N VAL A 135 -5.61 -15.32 -5.89
CA VAL A 135 -4.79 -14.13 -6.13
C VAL A 135 -3.99 -13.73 -4.90
N TRP A 136 -2.70 -13.47 -5.09
CA TRP A 136 -1.81 -12.93 -4.06
C TRP A 136 -1.54 -11.45 -4.33
N ILE A 137 -1.75 -10.60 -3.33
CA ILE A 137 -1.53 -9.15 -3.41
C ILE A 137 -0.46 -8.81 -2.38
N LEU A 138 0.73 -8.46 -2.86
CA LEU A 138 1.93 -8.36 -2.05
C LEU A 138 2.37 -6.90 -1.97
N GLU A 139 2.08 -6.22 -0.85
CA GLU A 139 2.63 -4.89 -0.60
C GLU A 139 4.14 -4.97 -0.34
N VAL A 140 4.91 -4.18 -1.09
CA VAL A 140 6.34 -4.00 -0.85
C VAL A 140 6.55 -3.22 0.45
N GLY A 141 7.39 -3.74 1.34
CA GLY A 141 7.75 -3.06 2.59
C GLY A 141 8.67 -1.86 2.35
N LEU A 142 9.81 -2.07 1.68
CA LEU A 142 10.79 -1.02 1.40
C LEU A 142 11.45 -1.19 0.02
N GLY A 143 11.52 -0.10 -0.74
CA GLY A 143 12.15 -0.10 -2.05
C GLY A 143 11.36 -0.92 -3.05
N GLY A 144 11.86 -2.12 -3.38
CA GLY A 144 11.28 -3.05 -4.34
C GLY A 144 12.27 -4.14 -4.73
N ARG A 145 13.39 -3.75 -5.34
CA ARG A 145 14.44 -4.64 -5.88
C ARG A 145 14.91 -5.72 -4.91
N LEU A 146 15.13 -5.34 -3.65
CA LEU A 146 15.65 -6.20 -2.58
C LEU A 146 14.63 -6.47 -1.47
N ASP A 147 13.35 -6.18 -1.73
CA ASP A 147 12.27 -6.48 -0.77
C ASP A 147 11.95 -7.97 -0.78
N ALA A 148 11.63 -8.54 0.38
CA ALA A 148 11.35 -9.97 0.52
C ALA A 148 10.19 -10.43 -0.36
N VAL A 149 9.19 -9.59 -0.66
CA VAL A 149 8.09 -9.99 -1.56
C VAL A 149 8.57 -10.15 -3.01
N ASN A 150 9.71 -9.56 -3.38
CA ASN A 150 10.25 -9.61 -4.74
C ASN A 150 10.99 -10.94 -5.05
N ILE A 151 10.98 -11.91 -4.14
CA ILE A 151 11.51 -13.27 -4.42
C ILE A 151 10.64 -14.08 -5.39
N ILE A 152 9.38 -13.68 -5.57
CA ILE A 152 8.43 -14.33 -6.46
C ILE A 152 8.17 -13.44 -7.68
N ASP A 153 7.85 -14.05 -8.81
CA ASP A 153 7.58 -13.32 -10.05
C ASP A 153 6.14 -12.82 -10.09
N ALA A 154 5.97 -11.50 -10.17
CA ALA A 154 4.66 -10.88 -10.35
C ALA A 154 4.11 -11.14 -11.75
N ASP A 155 2.80 -11.43 -11.85
CA ASP A 155 2.06 -11.36 -13.10
C ASP A 155 1.70 -9.91 -13.46
N CYS A 156 1.51 -9.07 -12.44
CA CYS A 156 1.29 -7.64 -12.57
C CYS A 156 1.97 -6.88 -11.43
N ALA A 157 2.87 -5.96 -11.79
CA ALA A 157 3.47 -5.03 -10.85
C ALA A 157 2.72 -3.70 -10.86
N LEU A 158 2.48 -3.12 -9.68
CA LEU A 158 1.95 -1.78 -9.53
C LEU A 158 3.04 -0.86 -8.96
N LEU A 159 3.21 0.30 -9.57
CA LEU A 159 4.01 1.39 -9.04
C LEU A 159 3.13 2.60 -8.77
N THR A 160 2.74 2.79 -7.51
CA THR A 160 1.73 3.80 -7.13
C THR A 160 2.28 5.23 -7.20
N SER A 161 3.51 5.45 -6.71
CA SER A 161 4.18 6.77 -6.71
C SER A 161 5.68 6.67 -6.43
N ILE A 162 6.43 7.70 -6.83
CA ILE A 162 7.86 7.89 -6.67
C ILE A 162 8.10 9.26 -6.04
N GLY A 163 8.35 9.26 -4.73
CA GLY A 163 8.71 10.43 -3.93
C GLY A 163 9.94 10.14 -3.07
N LEU A 164 10.49 11.20 -2.48
CA LEU A 164 11.63 11.09 -1.57
C LEU A 164 11.16 10.52 -0.23
N ASP A 165 11.60 9.31 0.09
CA ASP A 165 11.45 8.67 1.40
C ASP A 165 12.54 7.59 1.52
N HIS A 166 12.99 7.32 2.75
CA HIS A 166 14.08 6.38 3.02
C HIS A 166 15.34 6.63 2.17
N THR A 167 15.70 7.90 2.03
CA THR A 167 16.78 8.36 1.13
C THR A 167 18.16 7.80 1.50
N GLU A 168 18.34 7.43 2.76
CA GLU A 168 19.52 6.76 3.30
C GLU A 168 19.73 5.35 2.76
N ILE A 169 18.65 4.69 2.28
CA ILE A 169 18.67 3.33 1.71
C ILE A 169 18.43 3.36 0.20
N LEU A 170 17.45 4.14 -0.26
CA LEU A 170 16.97 4.12 -1.65
C LEU A 170 17.64 5.16 -2.56
N GLY A 171 18.40 6.08 -1.97
CA GLY A 171 19.02 7.21 -2.65
C GLY A 171 18.24 8.52 -2.51
N ASP A 172 18.94 9.60 -2.81
CA ASP A 172 18.56 11.00 -2.59
C ASP A 172 17.85 11.66 -3.78
N THR A 173 17.50 10.90 -4.82
CA THR A 173 16.86 11.41 -6.05
C THR A 173 15.72 10.51 -6.48
N ARG A 174 14.72 11.08 -7.16
CA ARG A 174 13.57 10.31 -7.67
C ARG A 174 14.02 9.25 -8.68
N GLU A 175 15.08 9.51 -9.45
CA GLU A 175 15.69 8.59 -10.41
C GLU A 175 16.26 7.34 -9.74
N LYS A 176 16.97 7.49 -8.61
CA LYS A 176 17.51 6.37 -7.82
C LYS A 176 16.37 5.55 -7.19
N ILE A 177 15.37 6.25 -6.64
CA ILE A 177 14.19 5.61 -6.04
C ILE A 177 13.38 4.85 -7.10
N ALA A 178 13.24 5.40 -8.31
CA ALA A 178 12.59 4.73 -9.43
C ALA A 178 13.29 3.42 -9.80
N TYR A 179 14.63 3.41 -9.84
CA TYR A 179 15.43 2.20 -10.11
C TYR A 179 15.16 1.09 -9.09
N GLU A 180 15.11 1.43 -7.79
CA GLU A 180 14.80 0.45 -6.75
C GLU A 180 13.36 -0.08 -6.84
N LYS A 181 12.40 0.79 -7.14
CA LYS A 181 10.97 0.43 -7.13
C LYS A 181 10.52 -0.34 -8.36
N ILE A 182 11.01 0.02 -9.56
CA ILE A 182 10.58 -0.61 -10.81
C ILE A 182 11.03 -2.07 -10.93
N ALA A 183 12.05 -2.47 -10.17
CA ALA A 183 12.59 -3.83 -10.17
C ALA A 183 11.63 -4.92 -9.67
N ILE A 184 10.43 -4.55 -9.19
CA ILE A 184 9.35 -5.50 -8.91
C ILE A 184 8.62 -5.97 -10.18
N ALA A 185 8.78 -5.26 -11.30
CA ALA A 185 8.23 -5.66 -12.58
C ALA A 185 9.00 -6.83 -13.18
N ARG A 186 8.37 -7.52 -14.13
CA ARG A 186 8.94 -8.69 -14.82
C ARG A 186 8.83 -8.52 -16.34
N PRO A 187 9.80 -9.06 -17.11
CA PRO A 187 9.71 -9.10 -18.57
C PRO A 187 8.40 -9.73 -19.02
N ASP A 188 7.79 -9.17 -20.07
CA ASP A 188 6.53 -9.65 -20.68
C ASP A 188 5.30 -9.68 -19.74
N LYS A 189 5.44 -9.21 -18.50
CA LYS A 189 4.35 -9.03 -17.53
C LYS A 189 3.92 -7.57 -17.45
N TYR A 190 2.76 -7.31 -16.85
CA TYR A 190 2.23 -5.95 -16.80
C TYR A 190 2.90 -5.12 -15.71
N LEU A 191 3.16 -3.85 -16.02
CA LEU A 191 3.57 -2.83 -15.07
C LEU A 191 2.58 -1.67 -15.14
N VAL A 192 1.75 -1.50 -14.11
CA VAL A 192 0.80 -0.39 -13.99
C VAL A 192 1.43 0.73 -13.18
N VAL A 193 1.54 1.91 -13.77
CA VAL A 193 2.25 3.05 -13.17
C VAL A 193 1.28 4.19 -12.89
N GLY A 194 1.02 4.43 -11.61
CA GLY A 194 0.18 5.50 -11.07
C GLY A 194 0.90 6.83 -10.83
N GLU A 195 2.21 6.88 -11.06
CA GLU A 195 3.02 8.09 -10.94
C GLU A 195 2.69 9.07 -12.08
N THR A 196 2.19 10.25 -11.72
CA THR A 196 1.78 11.29 -12.67
C THR A 196 2.95 12.16 -13.13
N GLN A 197 4.05 12.20 -12.37
CA GLN A 197 5.28 12.93 -12.68
C GLN A 197 6.47 11.97 -12.77
N LEU A 198 6.62 11.30 -13.90
CA LEU A 198 7.69 10.31 -14.08
C LEU A 198 9.10 10.94 -14.02
N PRO A 199 10.05 10.33 -13.29
CA PRO A 199 11.46 10.71 -13.32
C PRO A 199 12.06 10.58 -14.72
N GLN A 200 13.11 11.34 -15.01
CA GLN A 200 13.66 11.44 -16.37
C GLN A 200 14.17 10.09 -16.92
N ASN A 201 14.70 9.24 -16.04
CA ASN A 201 15.22 7.92 -16.41
C ASN A 201 14.13 6.84 -16.54
N PHE A 202 12.88 7.13 -16.19
CA PHE A 202 11.83 6.10 -16.07
C PHE A 202 11.58 5.34 -17.37
N SER A 203 11.52 6.05 -18.50
CA SER A 203 11.29 5.40 -19.80
C SER A 203 12.41 4.45 -20.20
N GLN A 204 13.65 4.71 -19.78
CA GLN A 204 14.76 3.78 -20.01
C GLN A 204 14.65 2.57 -19.08
N LEU A 205 14.39 2.81 -17.79
CA LEU A 205 14.19 1.74 -16.81
C LEU A 205 13.07 0.77 -17.23
N ALA A 206 11.94 1.29 -17.68
CA ALA A 206 10.81 0.48 -18.14
C ALA A 206 11.18 -0.39 -19.35
N LYS A 207 11.99 0.14 -20.28
CA LYS A 207 12.51 -0.63 -21.43
C LYS A 207 13.49 -1.70 -20.99
N ASP A 208 14.38 -1.39 -20.04
CA ASP A 208 15.41 -2.33 -19.56
C ASP A 208 14.78 -3.53 -18.83
N VAL A 209 13.66 -3.32 -18.13
CA VAL A 209 12.89 -4.41 -17.52
C VAL A 209 12.15 -5.25 -18.57
N GLY A 210 11.72 -4.65 -19.68
CA GLY A 210 10.95 -5.34 -20.72
C GLY A 210 9.49 -5.64 -20.33
N ALA A 211 8.91 -4.88 -19.40
CA ALA A 211 7.53 -5.05 -18.97
C ALA A 211 6.53 -4.36 -19.91
N ASN A 212 5.32 -4.92 -20.01
CA ASN A 212 4.17 -4.30 -20.67
C ASN A 212 3.66 -3.13 -19.80
N THR A 213 4.26 -1.96 -20.02
CA THR A 213 4.07 -0.78 -19.16
C THR A 213 2.83 0.01 -19.55
N LEU A 214 1.88 0.12 -18.61
CA LEU A 214 0.67 0.93 -18.67
C LEU A 214 0.85 2.17 -17.79
N LEU A 215 0.72 3.36 -18.36
CA LEU A 215 0.95 4.65 -17.70
C LEU A 215 -0.36 5.41 -17.49
N ILE A 216 -0.52 5.98 -16.30
CA ILE A 216 -1.62 6.88 -15.98
C ILE A 216 -1.63 8.09 -16.94
N ASN A 217 -2.82 8.54 -17.33
CA ASN A 217 -3.11 9.57 -18.34
C ASN A 217 -2.68 9.25 -19.78
N ARG A 218 -2.08 8.08 -20.04
CA ARG A 218 -1.80 7.60 -21.39
C ARG A 218 -2.70 6.42 -21.72
N ASP A 219 -2.59 5.35 -20.93
CA ASP A 219 -3.28 4.09 -21.16
C ASP A 219 -4.51 3.94 -20.27
N PHE A 220 -4.54 4.63 -19.13
CA PHE A 220 -5.68 4.63 -18.20
C PHE A 220 -5.77 5.94 -17.44
N GLY A 221 -6.92 6.27 -16.88
CA GLY A 221 -7.11 7.50 -16.12
C GLY A 221 -8.54 7.98 -16.11
N LEU A 222 -8.73 9.29 -16.10
CA LEU A 222 -10.05 9.91 -16.23
C LEU A 222 -10.48 9.93 -17.69
N LYS A 223 -11.73 9.54 -17.95
CA LYS A 223 -12.32 9.62 -19.30
C LYS A 223 -12.30 11.05 -19.84
N ASN A 224 -12.55 12.02 -18.96
CA ASN A 224 -12.53 13.44 -19.27
C ASN A 224 -11.60 14.16 -18.28
N GLY A 225 -10.38 14.46 -18.68
CA GLY A 225 -9.43 15.23 -17.88
C GLY A 225 -8.06 14.60 -17.77
N THR A 226 -7.27 15.08 -16.81
CA THR A 226 -5.91 14.59 -16.55
C THR A 226 -5.71 14.51 -15.05
N ILE A 227 -5.25 13.35 -14.60
CA ILE A 227 -4.91 13.10 -13.20
C ILE A 227 -3.54 13.72 -12.92
N THR A 228 -3.47 14.58 -11.91
CA THR A 228 -2.23 15.16 -11.42
C THR A 228 -1.91 14.59 -10.03
N ASP A 229 -0.72 14.84 -9.52
CA ASP A 229 -0.34 14.60 -8.12
C ASP A 229 -1.23 15.38 -7.11
N LYS A 230 -1.97 16.37 -7.59
CA LYS A 230 -2.91 17.19 -6.81
C LYS A 230 -4.37 16.76 -6.97
N SER A 231 -4.66 15.84 -7.87
CA SER A 231 -6.03 15.39 -8.11
C SER A 231 -6.51 14.51 -6.96
N LEU A 232 -7.49 15.02 -6.23
CA LEU A 232 -8.34 14.25 -5.32
C LEU A 232 -9.60 13.84 -6.07
N ASN A 233 -10.24 12.74 -5.69
CA ASN A 233 -11.52 12.33 -6.26
C ASN A 233 -12.54 13.49 -6.20
N ILE A 234 -13.19 13.75 -7.33
CA ILE A 234 -14.27 14.73 -7.43
C ILE A 234 -15.54 13.98 -7.84
N GLU A 235 -16.67 14.41 -7.28
CA GLU A 235 -18.01 14.00 -7.72
C GLU A 235 -18.09 14.00 -9.26
N GLY A 236 -18.53 12.89 -9.85
CA GLY A 236 -18.76 12.74 -11.29
C GLY A 236 -17.63 12.13 -12.12
N ASP A 237 -16.52 11.70 -11.52
CA ASP A 237 -15.40 11.13 -12.26
C ASP A 237 -15.70 9.73 -12.83
N THR A 238 -15.64 9.60 -14.16
CA THR A 238 -15.60 8.31 -14.85
C THR A 238 -14.17 7.97 -15.20
N PHE A 239 -13.72 6.79 -14.77
CA PHE A 239 -12.38 6.28 -15.05
C PHE A 239 -12.43 5.33 -16.24
N TYR A 240 -11.37 5.30 -17.04
CA TYR A 240 -11.15 4.29 -18.07
C TYR A 240 -9.89 3.49 -17.75
N ALA A 241 -9.90 2.20 -18.08
CA ALA A 241 -8.76 1.31 -18.02
C ALA A 241 -8.60 0.59 -19.35
N HIS A 242 -7.35 0.48 -19.81
CA HIS A 242 -7.00 -0.32 -20.96
C HIS A 242 -7.18 -1.80 -20.65
N LYS A 243 -7.86 -2.52 -21.54
CA LYS A 243 -7.99 -3.97 -21.46
C LYS A 243 -7.16 -4.63 -22.58
N PRO A 244 -6.04 -5.30 -22.26
CA PRO A 244 -5.13 -5.85 -23.28
C PRO A 244 -5.78 -6.78 -24.30
N THR A 245 -6.77 -7.58 -23.88
CA THR A 245 -7.47 -8.57 -24.72
C THR A 245 -8.90 -8.17 -25.09
N GLY A 246 -9.26 -6.89 -25.02
CA GLY A 246 -10.62 -6.47 -25.34
C GLY A 246 -10.82 -4.98 -25.49
N THR A 247 -12.04 -4.55 -25.18
CA THR A 247 -12.40 -3.13 -25.14
C THR A 247 -12.07 -2.55 -23.79
N ASP A 248 -11.55 -1.33 -23.79
CA ASP A 248 -11.35 -0.53 -22.59
C ASP A 248 -12.61 -0.51 -21.71
N ARG A 249 -12.42 -0.56 -20.40
CA ARG A 249 -13.49 -0.63 -19.41
C ARG A 249 -13.60 0.66 -18.62
N TYR A 250 -14.84 1.00 -18.28
CA TYR A 250 -15.17 2.24 -17.60
C TYR A 250 -15.82 1.95 -16.26
N ILE A 251 -15.48 2.75 -15.24
CA ILE A 251 -16.14 2.72 -13.95
C ILE A 251 -16.53 4.15 -13.55
N ASN A 252 -17.76 4.32 -13.09
CA ASN A 252 -18.22 5.59 -12.54
C ASN A 252 -18.07 5.53 -11.02
N LEU A 253 -17.31 6.47 -10.43
CA LEU A 253 -17.13 6.60 -8.98
C LEU A 253 -17.67 7.93 -8.46
N SER A 254 -18.75 8.43 -9.09
CA SER A 254 -19.31 9.75 -8.81
C SER A 254 -19.74 9.97 -7.37
N ASP A 255 -20.14 8.91 -6.67
CA ASP A 255 -20.66 9.00 -5.30
C ASP A 255 -19.59 8.61 -4.25
N TYR A 256 -18.31 8.53 -4.64
CA TYR A 256 -17.22 8.32 -3.68
C TYR A 256 -16.93 9.60 -2.90
N GLU A 257 -17.44 9.69 -1.68
CA GLU A 257 -17.40 10.92 -0.85
C GLU A 257 -16.11 11.10 -0.05
N GLN A 258 -15.28 10.05 0.11
CA GLN A 258 -14.06 10.14 0.92
C GLN A 258 -12.92 10.73 0.10
N PRO A 259 -12.26 11.81 0.54
CA PRO A 259 -11.08 12.33 -0.14
C PRO A 259 -9.98 11.27 -0.24
N MET A 260 -9.49 11.03 -1.46
CA MET A 260 -8.41 10.11 -1.79
C MET A 260 -7.73 10.57 -3.09
N LEU A 261 -6.45 10.21 -3.25
CA LEU A 261 -5.75 10.45 -4.51
C LEU A 261 -6.44 9.71 -5.66
N THR A 262 -6.85 10.47 -6.69
CA THR A 262 -7.45 9.95 -7.93
C THR A 262 -6.52 8.95 -8.62
N SER A 263 -5.20 9.13 -8.50
CA SER A 263 -4.21 8.20 -9.04
C SER A 263 -4.29 6.81 -8.41
N ASN A 264 -4.60 6.70 -7.12
CA ASN A 264 -4.73 5.40 -6.44
C ASN A 264 -5.95 4.63 -6.95
N LEU A 265 -7.09 5.33 -7.15
CA LEU A 265 -8.30 4.76 -7.76
C LEU A 265 -8.04 4.27 -9.18
N ALA A 266 -7.47 5.14 -10.03
CA ALA A 266 -7.16 4.81 -11.41
C ALA A 266 -6.19 3.63 -11.53
N THR A 267 -5.18 3.57 -10.66
CA THR A 267 -4.16 2.52 -10.63
C THR A 267 -4.77 1.18 -10.21
N ALA A 268 -5.58 1.16 -9.15
CA ALA A 268 -6.29 -0.04 -8.73
C ALA A 268 -7.28 -0.51 -9.81
N TRP A 269 -7.97 0.43 -10.46
CA TRP A 269 -8.91 0.11 -11.54
C TRP A 269 -8.18 -0.50 -12.74
N GLN A 270 -7.06 0.07 -13.16
CA GLN A 270 -6.26 -0.52 -14.23
C GLN A 270 -5.72 -1.90 -13.84
N ALA A 271 -5.25 -2.09 -12.61
CA ALA A 271 -4.78 -3.40 -12.15
C ALA A 271 -5.86 -4.48 -12.21
N LEU A 272 -7.09 -4.17 -11.80
CA LEU A 272 -8.24 -5.08 -11.93
C LEU A 272 -8.49 -5.50 -13.39
N ASN A 273 -8.22 -4.61 -14.35
CA ASN A 273 -8.45 -4.86 -15.78
C ASN A 273 -7.29 -5.55 -16.50
N VAL A 274 -6.16 -5.75 -15.80
CA VAL A 274 -5.09 -6.65 -16.23
C VAL A 274 -5.42 -8.11 -15.93
N TYR A 275 -6.21 -8.38 -14.88
CA TYR A 275 -6.62 -9.74 -14.54
C TYR A 275 -7.52 -10.34 -15.62
N GLU A 276 -7.04 -11.36 -16.32
CA GLU A 276 -7.82 -12.11 -17.29
C GLU A 276 -8.41 -13.35 -16.62
N SER A 277 -9.62 -13.22 -16.08
CA SER A 277 -10.34 -14.39 -15.59
C SER A 277 -10.82 -15.27 -16.75
N PRO A 278 -10.61 -16.61 -16.69
CA PRO A 278 -11.18 -17.54 -17.66
C PRO A 278 -12.71 -17.60 -17.59
N ASN A 279 -13.30 -17.23 -16.45
CA ASN A 279 -14.74 -17.03 -16.30
C ASN A 279 -15.03 -15.57 -16.64
N LYS A 280 -15.90 -15.30 -17.62
CA LYS A 280 -16.26 -13.96 -18.09
C LYS A 280 -16.94 -13.13 -16.97
N PHE A 281 -16.16 -12.55 -16.06
CA PHE A 281 -16.60 -11.65 -14.99
C PHE A 281 -16.56 -10.16 -15.39
N ALA A 282 -16.45 -9.87 -16.69
CA ALA A 282 -16.34 -8.51 -17.21
C ALA A 282 -17.68 -8.05 -17.81
N ASP A 283 -18.76 -8.16 -17.04
CA ASP A 283 -20.04 -7.53 -17.38
C ASP A 283 -20.23 -6.20 -16.63
N ASP A 284 -21.24 -5.43 -17.05
CA ASP A 284 -21.56 -4.13 -16.45
C ASP A 284 -21.98 -4.29 -14.98
N ALA A 285 -22.68 -5.37 -14.63
CA ALA A 285 -23.13 -5.67 -13.26
C ALA A 285 -21.96 -5.82 -12.27
N THR A 286 -20.89 -6.50 -12.69
CA THR A 286 -19.67 -6.63 -11.88
C THR A 286 -18.98 -5.28 -11.67
N THR A 287 -19.02 -4.42 -12.69
CA THR A 287 -18.46 -3.06 -12.62
C THR A 287 -19.24 -2.18 -11.64
N ASP A 288 -20.57 -2.26 -11.68
CA ASP A 288 -21.46 -1.56 -10.75
C ASP A 288 -21.23 -2.04 -9.31
N LEU A 289 -21.07 -3.35 -9.10
CA LEU A 289 -20.77 -3.89 -7.77
C LEU A 289 -19.45 -3.37 -7.23
N ILE A 290 -18.39 -3.32 -8.05
CA ILE A 290 -17.10 -2.75 -7.65
C ILE A 290 -17.26 -1.28 -7.30
N SER A 291 -18.00 -0.51 -8.12
CA SER A 291 -18.27 0.90 -7.86
C SER A 291 -18.94 1.11 -6.50
N MET A 292 -20.09 0.47 -6.26
CA MET A 292 -20.81 0.54 -4.98
C MET A 292 -19.91 0.15 -3.80
N THR A 293 -19.11 -0.89 -3.99
CA THR A 293 -18.23 -1.42 -2.96
C THR A 293 -17.08 -0.45 -2.64
N TRP A 294 -16.54 0.22 -3.64
CA TRP A 294 -15.52 1.26 -3.47
C TRP A 294 -16.11 2.55 -2.92
N GLN A 295 -17.37 2.89 -3.22
CA GLN A 295 -18.08 4.03 -2.61
C GLN A 295 -18.06 3.99 -1.07
N GLU A 296 -18.21 2.80 -0.50
CA GLU A 296 -18.16 2.56 0.95
C GLU A 296 -16.75 2.27 1.50
N PHE A 297 -15.71 2.41 0.67
CA PHE A 297 -14.35 2.06 1.08
C PHE A 297 -13.79 3.05 2.09
N THR A 298 -13.38 2.53 3.24
CA THR A 298 -12.57 3.22 4.24
C THR A 298 -11.41 2.33 4.64
N LEU A 299 -10.28 2.94 5.00
CA LEU A 299 -9.09 2.23 5.46
C LEU A 299 -8.59 2.88 6.75
N ALA A 300 -8.31 2.05 7.76
CA ALA A 300 -7.90 2.53 9.06
C ALA A 300 -6.62 3.39 8.95
N GLY A 301 -6.62 4.55 9.59
CA GLY A 301 -5.49 5.49 9.53
C GLY A 301 -5.18 6.07 8.14
N ARG A 302 -6.13 6.06 7.20
CA ARG A 302 -6.04 6.76 5.91
C ARG A 302 -7.25 7.66 5.73
N TRP A 303 -7.10 8.94 6.05
CA TRP A 303 -8.18 9.93 6.12
C TRP A 303 -9.43 9.41 6.85
N GLN A 304 -9.23 8.68 7.95
CA GLN A 304 -10.32 8.01 8.65
C GLN A 304 -11.09 9.00 9.51
N LYS A 305 -12.34 9.31 9.11
CA LYS A 305 -13.23 10.23 9.82
C LYS A 305 -14.08 9.49 10.86
N LEU A 306 -14.08 9.99 12.10
CA LEU A 306 -14.96 9.54 13.18
C LEU A 306 -15.71 10.74 13.78
N ALA A 307 -17.03 10.64 13.90
CA ALA A 307 -17.82 11.65 14.60
C ALA A 307 -17.66 11.47 16.13
N ILE A 308 -17.17 12.52 16.81
CA ILE A 308 -16.93 12.50 18.27
C ILE A 308 -17.83 13.52 18.98
N GLY A 309 -19.08 13.14 19.22
CA GLY A 309 -20.10 14.01 19.80
C GLY A 309 -20.80 14.88 18.75
N LYS A 310 -21.52 15.92 19.21
CA LYS A 310 -22.53 16.59 18.36
C LYS A 310 -22.00 17.51 17.24
N ASN A 311 -20.74 17.96 17.28
CA ASN A 311 -20.17 18.91 16.30
C ASN A 311 -18.64 18.81 16.23
N LYS A 312 -18.09 17.60 16.34
CA LYS A 312 -16.64 17.38 16.26
C LYS A 312 -16.36 16.15 15.42
N CYS A 313 -15.32 16.25 14.62
CA CYS A 313 -14.78 15.15 13.84
C CYS A 313 -13.35 14.89 14.28
N LEU A 314 -13.02 13.62 14.49
CA LEU A 314 -11.66 13.15 14.58
C LEU A 314 -11.26 12.63 13.20
N ILE A 315 -10.19 13.16 12.63
CA ILE A 315 -9.55 12.62 11.43
C ILE A 315 -8.25 11.95 11.85
N MET A 316 -8.05 10.72 11.43
CA MET A 316 -6.82 9.96 11.66
C MET A 316 -6.16 9.64 10.33
N ASP A 317 -4.90 10.02 10.18
CA ASP A 317 -4.09 9.71 9.01
C ASP A 317 -2.65 9.35 9.40
N SER A 318 -2.07 8.39 8.69
CA SER A 318 -0.73 7.81 8.92
C SER A 318 0.35 8.33 7.96
N GLY A 319 0.05 9.40 7.21
CA GLY A 319 1.03 10.15 6.42
C GLY A 319 2.20 10.60 7.29
N HIS A 320 3.41 10.46 6.76
CA HIS A 320 4.64 10.67 7.54
C HIS A 320 5.82 11.16 6.70
N ASN A 321 5.55 11.69 5.51
CA ASN A 321 6.54 12.31 4.63
C ASN A 321 5.94 13.56 3.95
N PRO A 322 6.76 14.50 3.43
CA PRO A 322 6.27 15.76 2.86
C PRO A 322 5.23 15.56 1.75
N ALA A 323 5.40 14.53 0.91
CA ALA A 323 4.44 14.22 -0.14
C ALA A 323 3.05 13.81 0.42
N ALA A 324 2.99 13.10 1.54
CA ALA A 324 1.73 12.78 2.21
C ALA A 324 1.11 14.02 2.86
N ALA A 325 1.91 14.89 3.48
CA ALA A 325 1.43 16.14 4.07
C ALA A 325 0.77 17.07 3.04
N GLU A 326 1.35 17.17 1.85
CA GLU A 326 0.79 17.93 0.72
C GLU A 326 -0.62 17.42 0.33
N VAL A 327 -0.82 16.10 0.36
CA VAL A 327 -2.13 15.48 0.09
C VAL A 327 -3.10 15.80 1.22
N LEU A 328 -2.68 15.66 2.47
CA LEU A 328 -3.50 15.98 3.65
C LEU A 328 -3.90 17.45 3.69
N ALA A 329 -2.99 18.36 3.37
CA ALA A 329 -3.26 19.79 3.28
C ALA A 329 -4.38 20.09 2.27
N ARG A 330 -4.36 19.44 1.10
CA ARG A 330 -5.42 19.58 0.09
C ARG A 330 -6.75 19.00 0.55
N MET A 331 -6.73 17.84 1.20
CA MET A 331 -7.95 17.23 1.76
C MET A 331 -8.57 18.13 2.85
N LEU A 332 -7.74 18.75 3.69
CA LEU A 332 -8.17 19.75 4.67
C LEU A 332 -8.75 20.99 3.99
N GLU A 333 -8.07 21.54 2.99
CA GLU A 333 -8.54 22.68 2.20
C GLU A 333 -9.91 22.38 1.58
N GLN A 334 -10.10 21.21 0.98
CA GLN A 334 -11.37 20.80 0.39
C GLN A 334 -12.49 20.70 1.43
N GLU A 335 -12.24 20.09 2.61
CA GLU A 335 -13.23 20.01 3.70
C GLU A 335 -13.57 21.38 4.31
N ILE A 336 -12.59 22.29 4.38
CA ILE A 336 -12.80 23.65 4.90
C ILE A 336 -13.59 24.50 3.89
N THR A 337 -13.28 24.38 2.60
CA THR A 337 -13.87 25.23 1.54
C THR A 337 -15.22 24.72 1.03
N SER A 338 -15.49 23.41 1.05
CA SER A 338 -16.71 22.83 0.49
C SER A 338 -18.00 23.26 1.22
N GLY A 339 -17.90 23.75 2.46
CA GLY A 339 -19.08 24.07 3.27
C GLY A 339 -19.89 22.84 3.70
N LYS A 340 -19.53 21.65 3.21
CA LYS A 340 -20.23 20.37 3.39
C LYS A 340 -19.28 19.43 4.11
N GLY A 341 -19.50 19.24 5.40
CA GLY A 341 -18.67 18.37 6.23
C GLY A 341 -18.67 18.77 7.69
N SER A 342 -18.32 17.84 8.56
CA SER A 342 -18.20 18.08 10.00
C SER A 342 -17.06 19.05 10.35
N ILE A 343 -16.11 19.28 9.43
CA ILE A 343 -15.02 20.27 9.55
C ILE A 343 -15.42 21.65 9.01
N ALA A 344 -16.26 21.73 7.98
CA ALA A 344 -16.71 23.01 7.41
C ALA A 344 -17.44 23.91 8.42
N SER A 345 -18.06 23.32 9.45
CA SER A 345 -18.66 24.03 10.58
C SER A 345 -17.69 24.35 11.72
N SER A 346 -16.48 23.78 11.70
CA SER A 346 -15.50 23.93 12.77
C SER A 346 -14.78 25.27 12.62
N LYS A 347 -14.81 26.07 13.69
CA LYS A 347 -14.05 27.33 13.77
C LYS A 347 -12.56 27.12 14.07
N LYS A 348 -12.15 25.87 14.29
CA LYS A 348 -10.81 25.53 14.77
C LYS A 348 -10.39 24.11 14.37
N VAL A 349 -9.21 23.96 13.80
CA VAL A 349 -8.54 22.68 13.51
C VAL A 349 -7.43 22.49 14.54
N THR A 350 -7.40 21.31 15.17
CA THR A 350 -6.39 20.96 16.15
C THR A 350 -5.71 19.67 15.71
N ALA A 351 -4.38 19.71 15.55
CA ALA A 351 -3.58 18.54 15.24
C ALA A 351 -3.06 17.88 16.51
N ILE A 352 -3.19 16.56 16.58
CA ILE A 352 -2.49 15.70 17.54
C ILE A 352 -1.37 15.06 16.74
N PHE A 353 -0.12 15.41 17.04
CA PHE A 353 1.02 15.11 16.17
C PHE A 353 2.13 14.39 16.92
N SER A 354 2.66 13.36 16.27
CA SER A 354 3.81 12.59 16.69
C SER A 354 4.49 12.04 15.44
N MET A 355 5.83 11.97 15.43
CA MET A 355 6.56 11.35 14.33
C MET A 355 7.85 10.70 14.80
N LEU A 356 8.39 9.80 13.98
CA LEU A 356 9.71 9.21 14.17
C LEU A 356 10.82 10.21 13.82
N SER A 357 11.95 10.11 14.52
CA SER A 357 13.11 11.00 14.39
C SER A 357 13.80 10.94 13.03
N ASN A 358 13.71 9.82 12.33
CA ASN A 358 14.33 9.63 11.03
C ASN A 358 13.49 10.12 9.85
N LYS A 359 12.35 10.78 10.10
CA LYS A 359 11.46 11.32 9.08
C LYS A 359 11.60 12.85 9.00
N ASP A 360 11.35 13.40 7.81
CA ASP A 360 11.36 14.85 7.57
C ASP A 360 10.09 15.50 8.17
N TRP A 361 10.17 15.84 9.45
CA TRP A 361 9.06 16.41 10.22
C TRP A 361 8.78 17.87 9.89
N LEU A 362 9.81 18.64 9.55
CA LEU A 362 9.63 20.01 9.08
C LEU A 362 8.90 20.03 7.75
N GLY A 363 9.36 19.24 6.78
CA GLY A 363 8.70 19.12 5.48
C GLY A 363 7.31 18.50 5.56
N PHE A 364 7.03 17.65 6.56
CA PHE A 364 5.69 17.15 6.82
C PHE A 364 4.77 18.23 7.43
N MET A 365 5.24 19.02 8.39
CA MET A 365 4.39 20.02 9.04
C MET A 365 4.10 21.22 8.14
N GLN A 366 5.07 21.64 7.31
CA GLN A 366 5.00 22.88 6.54
C GLN A 366 3.73 23.02 5.67
N PRO A 367 3.29 22.01 4.88
CA PRO A 367 2.05 22.12 4.10
C PRO A 367 0.78 22.24 4.95
N LEU A 368 0.82 21.81 6.20
CA LEU A 368 -0.34 21.77 7.11
C LEU A 368 -0.50 23.05 7.93
N LEU A 369 0.56 23.86 8.07
CA LEU A 369 0.55 25.10 8.86
C LEU A 369 -0.58 26.07 8.51
N PRO A 370 -0.97 26.27 7.24
CA PRO A 370 -2.08 27.19 6.91
C PRO A 370 -3.45 26.72 7.42
N PHE A 371 -3.61 25.42 7.74
CA PHE A 371 -4.89 24.79 8.03
C PHE A 371 -5.05 24.37 9.49
N VAL A 372 -3.98 24.39 10.30
CA VAL A 372 -3.99 23.91 11.68
C VAL A 372 -3.78 25.08 12.66
N ASP A 373 -4.76 25.33 13.52
CA ASP A 373 -4.70 26.43 14.50
C ASP A 373 -3.89 26.09 15.76
N VAL A 374 -3.92 24.82 16.19
CA VAL A 374 -3.26 24.36 17.41
C VAL A 374 -2.61 23.00 17.17
N TRP A 375 -1.36 22.89 17.59
CA TRP A 375 -0.60 21.64 17.58
C TRP A 375 -0.43 21.12 19.01
N HIS A 376 -0.96 19.93 19.27
CA HIS A 376 -0.65 19.14 20.45
C HIS A 376 0.36 18.07 20.06
N ILE A 377 1.59 18.26 20.52
CA ILE A 377 2.72 17.43 20.15
C ILE A 377 2.97 16.42 21.28
N PHE A 378 3.03 15.14 20.92
CA PHE A 378 3.32 14.05 21.84
C PHE A 378 4.56 13.28 21.37
N PRO A 379 5.48 12.90 22.26
CA PRO A 379 6.56 11.99 21.90
C PRO A 379 6.00 10.58 21.70
N LEU A 380 6.57 9.82 20.76
CA LEU A 380 6.29 8.39 20.66
C LEU A 380 7.05 7.63 21.76
N GLU A 381 6.41 6.65 22.37
CA GLU A 381 7.01 5.76 23.39
C GLU A 381 7.94 4.72 22.74
N THR A 382 8.95 5.18 22.00
CA THR A 382 9.92 4.36 21.27
C THR A 382 11.26 5.08 21.20
N THR A 383 12.35 4.33 21.16
CA THR A 383 13.72 4.87 21.01
C THR A 383 13.93 5.59 19.68
N LYS A 384 13.07 5.34 18.68
CA LYS A 384 13.09 6.00 17.37
C LYS A 384 12.16 7.22 17.31
N GLY A 385 11.40 7.51 18.37
CA GLY A 385 10.50 8.67 18.44
C GLY A 385 11.27 9.99 18.38
N LEU A 386 10.73 10.99 17.69
CA LEU A 386 11.30 12.33 17.68
C LEU A 386 11.10 12.99 19.06
N GLY A 387 12.16 13.63 19.56
CA GLY A 387 12.21 14.20 20.91
C GLY A 387 11.41 15.49 21.06
N LEU A 388 10.82 15.72 22.24
CA LEU A 388 10.02 16.92 22.53
C LEU A 388 10.79 18.24 22.40
N GLU A 389 12.10 18.25 22.66
CA GLU A 389 12.92 19.47 22.53
C GLU A 389 13.16 19.86 21.08
N GLU A 390 13.33 18.88 20.20
CA GLU A 390 13.55 19.10 18.77
C GLU A 390 12.27 19.58 18.08
N MET A 391 11.11 19.05 18.47
CA MET A 391 9.80 19.48 17.95
C MET A 391 9.35 20.87 18.44
N ARG A 392 9.99 21.43 19.48
CA ARG A 392 9.66 22.75 20.05
C ARG A 392 10.39 23.90 19.39
N GLN A 393 11.49 23.61 18.68
CA GLN A 393 12.27 24.58 17.90
C GLN A 393 11.58 24.87 16.57
#